data_AF-A0A1V8NU22-F1
#
_entry.id   AF-A0A1V8NU22-F1
#
_cell.length_a   1.000
_cell.length_b   1.000
_cell.length_c   1.000
_cell.angle_alpha   90.00
_cell.angle_beta   90.00
_cell.angle_gamma   90.00
#
_symmetry.space_group_name_H-M   'P 1'
#
loop_
_entity.id
_entity.type
_entity.pdbx_description
1 polymer ?
#
loop_
_entity_poly.entity_id
_entity_poly.type
_entity_poly.pdbx_seq_one_letter_code
_entity_poly.pdbx_strand_id
1 'polypeptide(L)'
;MKTMNQVSLSRKWMLFFLVLLSPEILAADNLNFNYKRAGTLSLEPKLGLQARGCHSKADPIEIRVHFNKITATTEGTGSLNVTLTIDGDDYIKNYAPFKSASGKSRATDADFRVPWSVHAKGNISGEHNGKRYVAGTPESWNYPFCFSDKYLYHDNTPDNQTGTYFPIYQPPVPNYPFGTNYDAYWWHEGCFNTPMIPNDRYVWGGFPGAVPMPPNVRKEYEERGSSALTDQVFFVSHTPATPGHYEFGTQPFNESVDHTYQDKHFVYPLLTGSESSVASSIHGGDFVLTLSNRNITSLSLKITNKGASETWVWKAANDDAYKNRLYLNHGSSLGMKPLASDNSDPYFVNNFYKENRYFKGSLAAGTFLTKAYTDYINNIIPLTLPPTSDGEINLVNTDGLTFTIGQKSGTQGFGSLTFSAYGQPLKFAPIYINGKEAASAMQLRNACY
;
A
#
# COMPACT_ATOMS: atom_id res chain seq x y z
N MET A 1 -49.86 32.40 75.41
CA MET A 1 -48.85 32.70 74.36
C MET A 1 -47.77 31.64 74.46
N LYS A 2 -47.27 31.01 73.42
CA LYS A 2 -47.66 30.84 72.01
C LYS A 2 -46.73 29.70 71.56
N THR A 3 -47.31 28.64 71.02
CA THR A 3 -46.62 27.54 70.34
C THR A 3 -45.89 28.07 69.09
N MET A 4 -44.71 27.51 68.77
CA MET A 4 -44.13 27.42 67.42
C MET A 4 -43.13 26.25 67.45
N ASN A 5 -43.56 25.05 67.10
CA ASN A 5 -43.63 24.45 65.76
C ASN A 5 -42.27 24.10 65.15
N GLN A 6 -42.03 22.79 65.11
CA GLN A 6 -41.13 22.13 64.17
C GLN A 6 -41.26 22.76 62.78
N VAL A 7 -40.20 23.39 62.29
CA VAL A 7 -40.08 23.69 60.87
C VAL A 7 -39.45 22.46 60.21
N SER A 8 -40.31 21.51 59.84
CA SER A 8 -40.00 20.55 58.79
C SER A 8 -39.89 21.33 57.49
N LEU A 9 -38.66 21.55 57.02
CA LEU A 9 -38.39 22.16 55.72
C LEU A 9 -38.39 21.08 54.64
N SER A 10 -39.60 20.56 54.36
CA SER A 10 -39.85 19.76 53.17
C SER A 10 -39.90 20.67 51.95
N ARG A 11 -38.74 21.00 51.37
CA ARG A 11 -38.67 21.52 49.99
C ARG A 11 -37.28 21.29 49.41
N LYS A 12 -37.18 20.26 48.56
CA LYS A 12 -36.03 19.87 47.70
C LYS A 12 -35.40 21.00 46.87
N TRP A 13 -35.91 22.23 46.95
CA TRP A 13 -35.53 23.36 46.10
C TRP A 13 -34.69 24.43 46.81
N MET A 14 -34.60 24.45 48.15
CA MET A 14 -33.81 25.48 48.85
C MET A 14 -32.31 25.17 48.93
N LEU A 15 -31.92 23.89 49.03
CA LEU A 15 -30.50 23.49 48.96
C LEU A 15 -29.90 23.72 47.56
N PHE A 16 -30.72 23.69 46.51
CA PHE A 16 -30.30 24.04 45.15
C PHE A 16 -29.95 25.54 45.00
N PHE A 17 -30.61 26.43 45.77
CA PHE A 17 -30.33 27.87 45.72
C PHE A 17 -29.04 28.26 46.47
N LEU A 18 -28.67 27.54 47.53
CA LEU A 18 -27.43 27.81 48.27
C LEU A 18 -26.17 27.35 47.53
N VAL A 19 -26.27 26.36 46.64
CA VAL A 19 -25.16 25.92 45.77
C VAL A 19 -24.96 26.84 44.56
N LEU A 20 -25.99 27.58 44.14
CA LEU A 20 -25.93 28.48 42.99
C LEU A 20 -25.45 29.90 43.31
N LEU A 21 -25.40 30.30 44.59
CA LEU A 21 -25.08 31.68 44.99
C LEU A 21 -23.73 31.84 45.72
N SER A 22 -22.94 30.78 45.89
CA SER A 22 -21.62 30.88 46.56
C SER A 22 -20.68 29.74 46.13
N PRO A 23 -19.85 29.91 45.08
CA PRO A 23 -18.85 28.90 44.70
C PRO A 23 -17.72 28.75 45.73
N GLU A 24 -17.60 29.69 46.67
CA GLU A 24 -16.42 29.81 47.54
C GLU A 24 -16.47 28.98 48.83
N ILE A 25 -17.54 28.21 49.10
CA ILE A 25 -17.60 27.36 50.30
C ILE A 25 -16.92 25.98 50.08
N LEU A 26 -16.41 25.70 48.88
CA LEU A 26 -15.65 24.47 48.59
C LEU A 26 -14.14 24.60 48.81
N ALA A 27 -13.64 25.77 49.21
CA ALA A 27 -12.25 26.01 49.54
C ALA A 27 -12.09 26.34 51.04
N ALA A 28 -12.37 25.37 51.90
CA ALA A 28 -12.00 25.43 53.31
C ALA A 28 -11.64 24.02 53.80
N ASP A 29 -10.36 23.67 53.68
CA ASP A 29 -9.73 22.39 54.04
C ASP A 29 -9.74 22.07 55.56
N ASN A 30 -10.69 22.57 56.36
CA ASN A 30 -10.67 22.37 57.82
C ASN A 30 -12.05 22.28 58.49
N LEU A 31 -13.05 21.73 57.81
CA LEU A 31 -14.26 21.27 58.49
C LEU A 31 -14.36 19.75 58.40
N ASN A 32 -14.24 19.16 59.59
CA ASN A 32 -14.26 17.74 59.93
C ASN A 32 -15.64 17.13 59.66
N PHE A 33 -16.11 17.18 58.41
CA PHE A 33 -17.31 16.51 57.96
C PHE A 33 -16.96 15.06 57.66
N ASN A 34 -17.31 14.21 58.62
CA ASN A 34 -17.31 12.76 58.46
C ASN A 34 -18.38 12.38 57.42
N TYR A 35 -18.04 12.54 56.14
CA TYR A 35 -18.90 12.14 55.03
C TYR A 35 -18.85 10.61 54.92
N LYS A 36 -19.63 9.92 55.77
CA LYS A 36 -20.05 8.55 55.44
C LYS A 36 -21.01 8.64 54.26
N ARG A 37 -20.47 8.74 53.04
CA ARG A 37 -21.26 8.66 51.81
C ARG A 37 -21.67 7.21 51.59
N ALA A 38 -22.72 6.78 52.29
CA ALA A 38 -23.48 5.62 51.88
C ALA A 38 -24.17 5.96 50.54
N GLY A 39 -23.79 5.26 49.47
CA GLY A 39 -24.69 5.01 48.34
C GLY A 39 -24.92 6.11 47.30
N THR A 40 -24.01 7.06 47.09
CA THR A 40 -24.10 7.93 45.89
C THR A 40 -22.91 7.71 44.97
N LEU A 41 -23.16 6.89 43.94
CA LEU A 41 -22.37 6.87 42.72
C LEU A 41 -22.21 8.31 42.23
N SER A 42 -20.99 8.81 42.33
CA SER A 42 -20.48 10.05 41.76
C SER A 42 -20.98 10.23 40.33
N LEU A 43 -21.43 11.45 39.98
CA LEU A 43 -21.76 11.93 38.63
C LEU A 43 -22.05 10.83 37.59
N GLU A 44 -23.31 10.38 37.64
CA GLU A 44 -24.01 9.41 36.79
C GLU A 44 -23.28 8.09 36.45
N PRO A 45 -23.71 6.96 37.03
CA PRO A 45 -23.31 5.62 36.59
C PRO A 45 -23.39 5.45 35.07
N LYS A 46 -24.38 6.08 34.42
CA LYS A 46 -24.58 6.01 32.97
C LYS A 46 -23.42 6.64 32.18
N LEU A 47 -22.91 7.80 32.60
CA LEU A 47 -21.77 8.46 31.94
C LEU A 47 -20.47 7.68 32.15
N GLY A 48 -20.25 7.13 33.35
CA GLY A 48 -19.08 6.30 33.64
C GLY A 48 -19.09 4.95 32.91
N LEU A 49 -20.27 4.35 32.69
CA LEU A 49 -20.44 3.12 31.92
C LEU A 49 -20.23 3.36 30.42
N GLN A 50 -20.75 4.47 29.88
CA GLN A 50 -20.50 4.89 28.48
C GLN A 50 -19.01 5.14 28.21
N ALA A 51 -18.33 5.86 29.10
CA ALA A 51 -16.92 6.18 28.94
C ALA A 51 -15.97 4.96 28.98
N ARG A 52 -16.44 3.82 29.50
CA ARG A 52 -15.63 2.59 29.64
C ARG A 52 -15.91 1.54 28.56
N GLY A 53 -17.05 1.62 27.87
CA GLY A 53 -17.51 0.54 26.99
C GLY A 53 -17.83 0.96 25.55
N CYS A 54 -17.84 2.26 25.24
CA CYS A 54 -18.20 2.78 23.92
C CYS A 54 -17.00 3.50 23.31
N HIS A 55 -16.87 3.45 21.98
CA HIS A 55 -15.98 4.40 21.33
C HIS A 55 -16.57 5.81 21.31
N SER A 56 -15.68 6.78 21.32
CA SER A 56 -15.99 8.18 21.04
C SER A 56 -15.36 8.60 19.71
N LYS A 57 -15.80 9.74 19.17
CA LYS A 57 -15.13 10.35 18.00
C LYS A 57 -13.67 10.74 18.26
N ALA A 58 -13.25 10.84 19.52
CA ALA A 58 -11.87 11.11 19.91
C ALA A 58 -10.96 9.89 19.75
N ASP A 59 -11.53 8.69 19.68
CA ASP A 59 -10.76 7.45 19.70
C ASP A 59 -10.17 7.16 18.31
N PRO A 60 -8.99 6.53 18.24
CA PRO A 60 -8.42 6.13 16.96
C PRO A 60 -9.28 5.09 16.26
N ILE A 61 -9.13 4.97 14.94
CA ILE A 61 -9.73 3.90 14.13
C ILE A 61 -8.71 3.42 13.10
N GLU A 62 -8.68 2.11 12.85
CA GLU A 62 -7.87 1.53 11.79
C GLU A 62 -8.73 1.25 10.55
N ILE A 63 -8.21 1.65 9.40
CA ILE A 63 -8.77 1.35 8.09
C ILE A 63 -7.72 0.56 7.32
N ARG A 64 -7.99 -0.72 7.08
CA ARG A 64 -7.12 -1.61 6.33
C ARG A 64 -7.59 -1.72 4.89
N VAL A 65 -6.66 -1.70 3.94
CA VAL A 65 -6.91 -2.07 2.55
C VAL A 65 -5.99 -3.24 2.18
N HIS A 66 -6.62 -4.39 1.99
CA HIS A 66 -5.97 -5.65 1.67
C HIS A 66 -6.14 -5.97 0.19
N PHE A 67 -5.06 -6.36 -0.46
CA PHE A 67 -5.02 -6.82 -1.84
C PHE A 67 -4.73 -8.32 -1.87
N ASN A 68 -5.74 -9.08 -2.28
CA ASN A 68 -5.55 -10.45 -2.72
C ASN A 68 -4.82 -10.46 -4.08
N LYS A 69 -4.40 -11.65 -4.50
CA LYS A 69 -3.81 -11.84 -5.83
C LYS A 69 -4.75 -11.31 -6.92
N ILE A 70 -4.21 -10.45 -7.78
CA ILE A 70 -4.88 -9.92 -8.98
C ILE A 70 -3.94 -10.19 -10.15
N THR A 71 -4.38 -10.98 -11.11
CA THR A 71 -3.58 -11.31 -12.29
C THR A 71 -3.71 -10.24 -13.36
N ALA A 72 -2.60 -9.98 -14.05
CA ALA A 72 -2.56 -9.03 -15.15
C ALA A 72 -3.60 -9.41 -16.20
N THR A 73 -4.40 -8.43 -16.58
CA THR A 73 -5.35 -8.56 -17.67
C THR A 73 -4.60 -8.40 -18.98
N THR A 74 -4.54 -9.45 -19.80
CA THR A 74 -3.86 -9.43 -21.10
C THR A 74 -4.53 -8.43 -22.04
N GLU A 75 -3.69 -7.63 -22.70
CA GLU A 75 -3.97 -6.66 -23.78
C GLU A 75 -5.30 -5.87 -23.72
N GLY A 76 -5.19 -4.55 -23.52
CA GLY A 76 -6.28 -3.60 -23.75
C GLY A 76 -6.93 -3.05 -22.48
N THR A 77 -6.72 -3.70 -21.35
CA THR A 77 -7.07 -3.25 -19.98
C THR A 77 -5.88 -2.50 -19.38
N GLY A 78 -6.06 -1.25 -18.95
CA GLY A 78 -4.95 -0.46 -18.42
C GLY A 78 -4.59 -0.87 -16.99
N SER A 79 -3.67 -0.13 -16.40
CA SER A 79 -3.26 -0.37 -15.03
C SER A 79 -4.42 -0.19 -14.04
N LEU A 80 -4.50 -1.08 -13.06
CA LEU A 80 -5.39 -0.92 -11.92
C LEU A 80 -4.87 0.23 -11.05
N ASN A 81 -5.72 1.22 -10.78
CA ASN A 81 -5.43 2.25 -9.79
C ASN A 81 -6.45 2.16 -8.66
N VAL A 82 -5.97 2.27 -7.42
CA VAL A 82 -6.81 2.27 -6.22
C VAL A 82 -6.47 3.49 -5.40
N THR A 83 -7.49 4.29 -5.10
CA THR A 83 -7.35 5.52 -4.34
C THR A 83 -8.30 5.49 -3.15
N LEU A 84 -7.76 5.70 -1.96
CA LEU A 84 -8.52 5.95 -0.75
C LEU A 84 -8.48 7.45 -0.44
N THR A 85 -9.64 8.05 -0.23
CA THR A 85 -9.78 9.44 0.20
C THR A 85 -10.49 9.46 1.54
N ILE A 86 -9.91 10.17 2.52
CA ILE A 86 -10.46 10.33 3.85
C ILE A 86 -10.51 11.83 4.15
N ASP A 87 -11.72 12.33 4.34
CA ASP A 87 -11.98 13.67 4.85
C ASP A 87 -12.31 13.56 6.34
N GLY A 88 -11.60 14.33 7.16
CA GLY A 88 -11.81 14.35 8.60
C GLY A 88 -11.44 15.68 9.22
N ASP A 89 -11.69 15.77 10.52
CA ASP A 89 -11.45 16.98 11.30
C ASP A 89 -10.91 16.64 12.67
N ASP A 90 -10.22 17.61 13.27
CA ASP A 90 -9.85 17.50 14.68
C ASP A 90 -11.09 17.30 15.53
N TYR A 91 -10.97 16.46 16.56
CA TYR A 91 -12.05 16.27 17.50
C TYR A 91 -11.90 17.22 18.68
N ILE A 92 -12.90 18.09 18.86
CA ILE A 92 -12.98 18.98 20.02
C ILE A 92 -13.79 18.28 21.12
N LYS A 93 -13.12 17.96 22.24
CA LYS A 93 -13.77 17.46 23.44
C LYS A 93 -14.60 18.59 24.05
N ASN A 94 -15.89 18.36 24.28
CA ASN A 94 -16.77 19.31 24.95
C ASN A 94 -17.44 18.66 26.15
N TYR A 95 -17.02 19.07 27.35
CA TYR A 95 -17.68 18.70 28.59
C TYR A 95 -18.75 19.75 28.89
N ALA A 96 -19.98 19.53 28.44
CA ALA A 96 -21.10 20.41 28.74
C ALA A 96 -21.65 20.13 30.16
N PRO A 97 -21.09 20.80 31.19
CA PRO A 97 -21.98 21.52 32.12
C PRO A 97 -21.58 22.99 32.34
N PHE A 98 -20.44 23.45 31.83
CA PHE A 98 -19.94 24.83 32.02
C PHE A 98 -20.06 25.68 30.75
N LYS A 99 -21.23 25.69 30.11
CA LYS A 99 -21.54 26.77 29.15
C LYS A 99 -21.72 28.07 29.93
N SER A 100 -20.62 28.74 30.25
CA SER A 100 -20.67 30.13 30.68
C SER A 100 -21.30 30.94 29.55
N ALA A 101 -22.48 31.50 29.82
CA ALA A 101 -23.19 32.41 28.95
C ALA A 101 -22.38 33.71 28.78
N SER A 102 -21.36 33.70 27.93
CA SER A 102 -20.66 34.91 27.49
C SER A 102 -19.87 34.66 26.20
N GLY A 103 -20.60 34.76 25.08
CA GLY A 103 -20.30 35.52 23.86
C GLY A 103 -18.88 35.87 23.40
N LYS A 104 -17.82 35.11 23.70
CA LYS A 104 -16.52 35.26 23.02
C LYS A 104 -16.02 33.90 22.58
N SER A 105 -15.77 33.79 21.27
CA SER A 105 -15.06 32.69 20.62
C SER A 105 -13.81 32.37 21.43
N ARG A 106 -13.89 31.31 22.25
CA ARG A 106 -12.72 30.75 22.92
C ARG A 106 -12.07 29.85 21.90
N ALA A 107 -10.85 30.22 21.48
CA ALA A 107 -9.91 29.24 20.97
C ALA A 107 -9.94 28.06 21.95
N THR A 108 -10.40 26.91 21.47
CA THR A 108 -10.43 25.69 22.27
C THR A 108 -9.01 25.40 22.71
N ASP A 109 -8.81 25.29 24.03
CA ASP A 109 -7.53 24.89 24.61
C ASP A 109 -6.98 23.66 23.86
N ALA A 110 -5.68 23.65 23.56
CA ALA A 110 -5.05 22.55 22.84
C ALA A 110 -5.27 21.22 23.57
N ASP A 111 -5.40 21.25 24.90
CA ASP A 111 -5.67 20.09 25.74
C ASP A 111 -7.06 19.47 25.52
N PHE A 112 -8.01 20.22 24.98
CA PHE A 112 -9.36 19.74 24.62
C PHE A 112 -9.49 19.34 23.15
N ARG A 113 -8.39 19.31 22.39
CA ARG A 113 -8.39 18.94 20.97
C ARG A 113 -7.61 17.64 20.77
N VAL A 114 -8.23 16.69 20.09
CA VAL A 114 -7.50 15.55 19.51
C VAL A 114 -7.21 15.90 18.05
N PRO A 115 -5.95 16.12 17.67
CA PRO A 115 -5.61 16.50 16.30
C PRO A 115 -5.94 15.38 15.32
N TRP A 116 -6.30 15.76 14.11
CA TRP A 116 -6.47 14.85 12.99
C TRP A 116 -5.11 14.48 12.37
N SER A 117 -4.87 13.19 12.21
CA SER A 117 -3.72 12.65 11.50
C SER A 117 -4.01 11.24 11.02
N VAL A 118 -3.33 10.85 9.95
CA VAL A 118 -3.42 9.51 9.36
C VAL A 118 -2.01 8.94 9.30
N HIS A 119 -1.75 7.85 10.02
CA HIS A 119 -0.53 7.09 9.88
C HIS A 119 -0.77 5.95 8.90
N ALA A 120 -0.14 6.01 7.73
CA ALA A 120 -0.23 4.98 6.70
C ALA A 120 1.00 4.07 6.77
N LYS A 121 0.75 2.77 6.94
CA LYS A 121 1.78 1.73 6.96
C LYS A 121 1.36 0.56 6.08
N GLY A 122 2.26 0.06 5.24
CA GLY A 122 1.92 -1.06 4.39
C GLY A 122 2.92 -1.34 3.30
N ASN A 123 2.64 -2.38 2.53
CA ASN A 123 3.40 -2.73 1.35
C ASN A 123 2.52 -3.39 0.29
N ILE A 124 2.97 -3.30 -0.96
CA ILE A 124 2.34 -3.97 -2.10
C ILE A 124 3.42 -4.46 -3.05
N SER A 125 3.20 -5.64 -3.61
CA SER A 125 4.13 -6.23 -4.56
C SER A 125 3.39 -6.84 -5.75
N GLY A 126 4.07 -6.88 -6.88
CA GLY A 126 3.51 -7.37 -8.12
C GLY A 126 4.46 -7.16 -9.28
N GLU A 127 3.89 -7.12 -10.48
CA GLU A 127 4.66 -6.93 -11.69
C GLU A 127 3.95 -5.95 -12.63
N HIS A 128 4.72 -5.07 -13.26
CA HIS A 128 4.28 -4.26 -14.38
C HIS A 128 4.65 -4.96 -15.68
N ASN A 129 3.68 -5.09 -16.58
CA ASN A 129 3.90 -5.47 -17.96
C ASN A 129 3.91 -4.20 -18.81
N GLY A 130 5.04 -3.90 -19.43
CA GLY A 130 5.20 -2.65 -20.18
C GLY A 130 6.38 -2.70 -21.13
N LYS A 131 6.61 -1.58 -21.82
CA LYS A 131 7.78 -1.43 -22.68
C LYS A 131 8.99 -1.10 -21.80
N ARG A 132 10.04 -1.93 -21.87
CA ARG A 132 11.35 -1.63 -21.29
C ARG A 132 12.34 -1.28 -22.39
N TYR A 133 13.24 -0.35 -22.10
CA TYR A 133 14.33 -0.01 -23.02
C TYR A 133 15.46 -1.03 -22.84
N VAL A 134 15.86 -1.66 -23.94
CA VAL A 134 17.06 -2.49 -24.03
C VAL A 134 18.14 -1.65 -24.69
N ALA A 135 19.24 -1.43 -23.97
CA ALA A 135 20.37 -0.70 -24.52
C ALA A 135 20.98 -1.48 -25.69
N GLY A 136 21.31 -0.75 -26.75
CA GLY A 136 22.04 -1.30 -27.88
C GLY A 136 23.47 -1.66 -27.50
N THR A 137 24.10 -2.55 -28.26
CA THR A 137 25.53 -2.85 -28.12
C THR A 137 26.33 -1.94 -29.06
N PRO A 138 27.44 -1.33 -28.60
CA PRO A 138 28.33 -0.59 -29.48
C PRO A 138 28.98 -1.53 -30.49
N GLU A 139 29.36 -0.98 -31.65
CA GLU A 139 30.17 -1.69 -32.63
C GLU A 139 31.54 -2.02 -32.03
N SER A 140 32.03 -3.24 -32.25
CA SER A 140 33.35 -3.66 -31.79
C SER A 140 34.12 -4.41 -32.87
N TRP A 141 35.40 -4.03 -33.01
CA TRP A 141 36.38 -4.64 -33.89
C TRP A 141 37.38 -5.38 -33.01
N ASN A 142 37.19 -6.69 -32.88
CA ASN A 142 37.78 -7.47 -31.81
C ASN A 142 39.14 -8.06 -32.20
N TYR A 143 40.08 -7.96 -31.27
CA TYR A 143 41.44 -8.52 -31.33
C TYR A 143 42.16 -8.18 -32.64
N PRO A 144 42.63 -6.92 -32.78
CA PRO A 144 43.44 -6.51 -33.92
C PRO A 144 44.74 -7.31 -33.99
N PHE A 145 45.17 -7.67 -35.19
CA PHE A 145 46.44 -8.36 -35.43
C PHE A 145 47.04 -7.98 -36.79
N CYS A 146 48.35 -8.15 -36.97
CA CYS A 146 49.01 -7.95 -38.26
C CYS A 146 50.00 -9.07 -38.56
N PHE A 147 50.51 -9.11 -39.79
CA PHE A 147 51.65 -9.93 -40.16
C PHE A 147 52.86 -9.05 -40.48
N SER A 148 54.07 -9.55 -40.22
CA SER A 148 55.30 -8.79 -40.46
C SER A 148 56.38 -9.68 -41.08
N ASP A 149 57.07 -9.18 -42.10
CA ASP A 149 58.24 -9.84 -42.70
C ASP A 149 59.40 -10.04 -41.70
N LYS A 150 59.39 -9.30 -40.57
CA LYS A 150 60.38 -9.45 -39.50
C LYS A 150 60.24 -10.78 -38.74
N TYR A 151 59.05 -11.39 -38.75
CA TYR A 151 58.71 -12.52 -37.90
C TYR A 151 58.08 -13.64 -38.74
N LEU A 152 58.93 -14.44 -39.37
CA LEU A 152 58.57 -15.61 -40.18
C LEU A 152 58.82 -16.93 -39.42
N TYR A 153 57.99 -17.95 -39.66
CA TYR A 153 58.25 -19.32 -39.27
C TYR A 153 59.50 -19.83 -40.00
N HIS A 154 60.53 -20.22 -39.25
CA HIS A 154 61.77 -20.76 -39.81
C HIS A 154 61.70 -22.25 -40.17
N ASP A 155 60.63 -22.95 -39.79
CA ASP A 155 60.40 -24.34 -40.21
C ASP A 155 59.61 -24.36 -41.52
N ASN A 156 60.25 -24.90 -42.56
CA ASN A 156 59.80 -24.99 -43.96
C ASN A 156 58.52 -25.84 -44.22
N THR A 157 57.64 -25.99 -43.24
CA THR A 157 56.27 -26.48 -43.48
C THR A 157 55.36 -25.27 -43.57
N PRO A 158 55.03 -24.78 -44.78
CA PRO A 158 54.06 -23.71 -44.93
C PRO A 158 52.76 -24.17 -44.26
N ASP A 159 52.40 -23.53 -43.15
CA ASP A 159 51.07 -23.69 -42.61
C ASP A 159 50.14 -23.14 -43.69
N ASN A 160 49.32 -24.02 -44.25
CA ASN A 160 48.43 -23.74 -45.37
C ASN A 160 47.38 -22.66 -45.04
N GLN A 161 47.35 -22.19 -43.80
CA GLN A 161 46.44 -21.19 -43.27
C GLN A 161 46.96 -19.75 -43.38
N THR A 162 48.27 -19.50 -43.27
CA THR A 162 48.87 -18.14 -43.30
C THR A 162 50.23 -18.04 -44.02
N GLY A 163 50.74 -19.15 -44.56
CA GLY A 163 52.08 -19.24 -45.13
C GLY A 163 53.15 -19.41 -44.04
N THR A 164 54.28 -18.71 -44.18
CA THR A 164 55.35 -18.64 -43.16
C THR A 164 55.14 -17.47 -42.19
N TYR A 165 53.99 -16.78 -42.19
CA TYR A 165 53.79 -15.56 -41.41
C TYR A 165 53.15 -15.84 -40.04
N PHE A 166 53.73 -15.25 -38.99
CA PHE A 166 53.15 -15.33 -37.64
C PHE A 166 52.21 -14.15 -37.38
N PRO A 167 50.96 -14.38 -36.92
CA PRO A 167 50.05 -13.30 -36.55
C PRO A 167 50.51 -12.65 -35.24
N ILE A 168 50.70 -11.34 -35.27
CA ILE A 168 51.10 -10.53 -34.12
C ILE A 168 49.88 -9.74 -33.66
N TYR A 169 49.44 -9.95 -32.42
CA TYR A 169 48.21 -9.36 -31.91
C TYR A 169 48.45 -8.09 -31.09
N GLN A 170 47.51 -7.16 -31.15
CA GLN A 170 47.48 -6.03 -30.24
C GLN A 170 47.04 -6.49 -28.85
N PRO A 171 47.86 -6.34 -27.81
CA PRO A 171 47.46 -6.70 -26.46
C PRO A 171 46.37 -5.77 -25.92
N PRO A 172 45.48 -6.25 -25.04
CA PRO A 172 45.43 -7.61 -24.49
C PRO A 172 44.63 -8.60 -25.37
N VAL A 173 45.11 -9.85 -25.48
CA VAL A 173 44.37 -10.97 -26.10
C VAL A 173 44.16 -12.09 -25.07
N PRO A 174 42.91 -12.54 -24.81
CA PRO A 174 42.65 -13.65 -23.90
C PRO A 174 43.20 -14.98 -24.43
N ASN A 175 43.90 -15.74 -23.58
CA ASN A 175 44.31 -17.14 -23.80
C ASN A 175 45.20 -17.41 -25.04
N TYR A 176 46.05 -16.47 -25.44
CA TYR A 176 47.07 -16.75 -26.46
C TYR A 176 48.24 -17.56 -25.85
N PRO A 177 48.74 -18.62 -26.52
CA PRO A 177 49.70 -19.58 -25.93
C PRO A 177 51.11 -19.01 -25.72
N PHE A 178 51.40 -17.80 -26.21
CA PHE A 178 52.66 -17.09 -26.01
C PHE A 178 52.40 -15.90 -25.06
N GLY A 179 53.16 -15.79 -23.97
CA GLY A 179 52.86 -14.86 -22.88
C GLY A 179 52.81 -13.38 -23.27
N THR A 180 52.01 -12.60 -22.53
CA THR A 180 51.60 -11.21 -22.81
C THR A 180 52.70 -10.17 -23.06
N ASN A 181 53.96 -10.46 -22.72
CA ASN A 181 55.07 -9.50 -22.84
C ASN A 181 55.75 -9.52 -24.23
N TYR A 182 55.73 -10.65 -24.94
CA TYR A 182 56.33 -10.73 -26.29
C TYR A 182 55.44 -10.06 -27.33
N ASP A 183 54.11 -10.18 -27.20
CA ASP A 183 53.15 -9.61 -28.16
C ASP A 183 53.14 -8.08 -28.15
N ALA A 184 53.28 -7.44 -26.98
CA ALA A 184 53.38 -5.97 -26.90
C ALA A 184 54.62 -5.43 -27.63
N TYR A 185 55.75 -6.14 -27.49
CA TYR A 185 56.99 -5.78 -28.15
C TYR A 185 56.94 -6.04 -29.67
N TRP A 186 56.43 -7.21 -30.09
CA TRP A 186 56.28 -7.54 -31.51
C TRP A 186 55.25 -6.66 -32.21
N TRP A 187 54.16 -6.32 -31.54
CA TRP A 187 53.18 -5.36 -32.05
C TRP A 187 53.81 -3.99 -32.29
N HIS A 188 54.58 -3.50 -31.31
CA HIS A 188 55.27 -2.22 -31.45
C HIS A 188 56.30 -2.23 -32.59
N GLU A 189 57.08 -3.29 -32.71
CA GLU A 189 58.15 -3.42 -33.71
C GLU A 189 57.66 -3.74 -35.13
N GLY A 190 56.57 -4.50 -35.25
CA GLY A 190 56.11 -5.10 -36.49
C GLY A 190 54.81 -4.52 -37.05
N CYS A 191 53.93 -3.99 -36.18
CA CYS A 191 52.57 -3.59 -36.54
C CYS A 191 52.22 -2.12 -36.26
N PHE A 192 53.02 -1.40 -35.46
CA PHE A 192 52.65 -0.05 -34.98
C PHE A 192 52.39 0.97 -36.09
N ASN A 193 53.14 0.89 -37.19
CA ASN A 193 52.98 1.79 -38.34
C ASN A 193 52.02 1.25 -39.40
N THR A 194 51.48 0.06 -39.19
CA THR A 194 50.56 -0.56 -40.14
C THR A 194 49.17 0.07 -40.01
N PRO A 195 48.56 0.55 -41.10
CA PRO A 195 47.23 1.15 -41.05
C PRO A 195 46.20 0.21 -40.42
N MET A 196 45.50 0.74 -39.41
CA MET A 196 44.38 0.09 -38.75
C MET A 196 43.08 0.72 -39.23
N ILE A 197 42.47 0.11 -40.25
CA ILE A 197 41.24 0.60 -40.88
C ILE A 197 40.12 -0.37 -40.53
N PRO A 198 39.16 0.00 -39.68
CA PRO A 198 37.99 -0.83 -39.39
C PRO A 198 37.17 -1.07 -40.67
N ASN A 199 37.21 -2.30 -41.20
CA ASN A 199 36.54 -2.70 -42.43
C ASN A 199 36.34 -4.22 -42.45
N ASP A 200 35.15 -4.68 -42.86
CA ASP A 200 34.79 -6.11 -42.90
C ASP A 200 35.72 -6.92 -43.82
N ARG A 201 36.33 -6.26 -44.82
CA ARG A 201 37.35 -6.87 -45.68
C ARG A 201 38.56 -7.38 -44.90
N TYR A 202 38.87 -6.79 -43.74
CA TYR A 202 40.00 -7.17 -42.91
C TYR A 202 39.61 -8.06 -41.72
N VAL A 203 38.39 -8.60 -41.71
CA VAL A 203 37.94 -9.56 -40.70
C VAL A 203 38.37 -10.97 -41.09
N TRP A 204 39.07 -11.64 -40.18
CA TRP A 204 39.58 -13.00 -40.40
C TRP A 204 38.55 -14.10 -40.13
N GLY A 205 37.54 -13.81 -39.30
CA GLY A 205 36.49 -14.77 -38.93
C GLY A 205 36.91 -15.80 -37.87
N GLY A 206 38.01 -15.54 -37.17
CA GLY A 206 38.60 -16.40 -36.15
C GLY A 206 40.09 -16.16 -36.02
N PHE A 207 40.74 -16.86 -35.09
CA PHE A 207 42.20 -16.75 -34.92
C PHE A 207 42.90 -17.41 -36.11
N PRO A 208 43.84 -16.73 -36.81
CA PRO A 208 44.51 -17.27 -38.00
C PRO A 208 45.24 -18.62 -37.86
N GLY A 209 45.58 -19.04 -36.64
CA GLY A 209 46.14 -20.38 -36.38
C GLY A 209 45.10 -21.51 -36.28
N ALA A 210 43.82 -21.17 -36.25
CA ALA A 210 42.70 -22.11 -36.13
C ALA A 210 41.70 -22.04 -37.29
N VAL A 211 41.74 -20.95 -38.07
CA VAL A 211 40.82 -20.69 -39.18
C VAL A 211 41.64 -20.33 -40.42
N PRO A 212 41.35 -20.96 -41.58
CA PRO A 212 42.09 -20.69 -42.80
C PRO A 212 41.93 -19.25 -43.27
N MET A 213 42.92 -18.74 -44.01
CA MET A 213 42.87 -17.41 -44.64
C MET A 213 41.55 -17.18 -45.39
N PRO A 214 40.83 -16.08 -45.11
CA PRO A 214 39.61 -15.72 -45.80
C PRO A 214 39.79 -15.63 -47.32
N PRO A 215 38.79 -15.99 -48.14
CA PRO A 215 38.92 -16.00 -49.60
C PRO A 215 39.32 -14.66 -50.22
N ASN A 216 38.85 -13.54 -49.65
CA ASN A 216 39.19 -12.20 -50.10
C ASN A 216 40.66 -11.86 -49.84
N VAL A 217 41.17 -12.21 -48.65
CA VAL A 217 42.59 -12.03 -48.30
C VAL A 217 43.48 -12.95 -49.14
N ARG A 218 43.05 -14.20 -49.35
CA ARG A 218 43.74 -15.17 -50.20
C ARG A 218 43.89 -14.68 -51.64
N LYS A 219 42.81 -14.16 -52.23
CA LYS A 219 42.85 -13.59 -53.57
C LYS A 219 43.84 -12.43 -53.66
N GLU A 220 43.85 -11.54 -52.68
CA GLU A 220 44.82 -10.44 -52.64
C GLU A 220 46.26 -10.91 -52.47
N TYR A 221 46.46 -11.96 -51.66
CA TYR A 221 47.77 -12.58 -51.49
C TYR A 221 48.26 -13.24 -52.79
N GLU A 222 47.37 -13.88 -53.55
CA GLU A 222 47.69 -14.42 -54.87
C GLU A 222 48.03 -13.32 -55.90
N GLU A 223 47.36 -12.16 -55.82
CA GLU A 223 47.58 -11.03 -56.74
C GLU A 223 48.79 -10.16 -56.37
N ARG A 224 49.05 -9.95 -55.08
CA ARG A 224 50.02 -8.96 -54.56
C ARG A 224 51.14 -9.58 -53.72
N GLY A 225 51.12 -10.88 -53.49
CA GLY A 225 52.07 -11.58 -52.61
C GLY A 225 51.93 -11.16 -51.15
N SER A 226 53.05 -11.20 -50.42
CA SER A 226 53.11 -10.89 -48.98
C SER A 226 52.60 -9.50 -48.60
N SER A 227 52.65 -8.53 -49.52
CA SER A 227 52.11 -7.19 -49.26
C SER A 227 50.61 -7.19 -48.89
N ALA A 228 49.85 -8.20 -49.33
CA ALA A 228 48.45 -8.36 -48.91
C ALA A 228 48.29 -8.63 -47.40
N LEU A 229 49.29 -9.20 -46.74
CA LEU A 229 49.27 -9.54 -45.31
C LEU A 229 49.98 -8.51 -44.44
N THR A 230 51.02 -7.85 -44.96
CA THR A 230 51.88 -6.94 -44.17
C THR A 230 51.42 -5.48 -44.18
N ASP A 231 50.61 -5.07 -45.16
CA ASP A 231 50.25 -3.66 -45.35
C ASP A 231 49.06 -3.19 -44.50
N GLN A 232 48.37 -4.08 -43.78
CA GLN A 232 47.14 -3.76 -43.03
C GLN A 232 47.03 -4.52 -41.71
N VAL A 233 46.29 -3.95 -40.77
CA VAL A 233 45.83 -4.65 -39.57
C VAL A 233 44.51 -5.36 -39.87
N PHE A 234 44.43 -6.62 -39.45
CA PHE A 234 43.25 -7.47 -39.51
C PHE A 234 42.59 -7.57 -38.13
N PHE A 235 41.35 -8.06 -38.11
CA PHE A 235 40.58 -8.28 -36.89
C PHE A 235 40.11 -9.73 -36.82
N VAL A 236 40.19 -10.35 -35.66
CA VAL A 236 39.69 -11.72 -35.47
C VAL A 236 38.19 -11.78 -35.75
N SER A 237 37.43 -10.83 -35.22
CA SER A 237 35.99 -10.75 -35.46
C SER A 237 35.48 -9.31 -35.42
N HIS A 238 34.34 -9.09 -36.05
CA HIS A 238 33.57 -7.85 -35.96
C HIS A 238 32.20 -8.16 -35.36
N THR A 239 31.77 -7.34 -34.41
CA THR A 239 30.40 -7.37 -33.88
C THR A 239 29.75 -6.04 -34.22
N PRO A 240 28.77 -6.04 -35.15
CA PRO A 240 28.05 -4.83 -35.54
C PRO A 240 27.34 -4.18 -34.35
N ALA A 241 27.20 -2.85 -34.38
CA ALA A 241 26.35 -2.16 -33.42
C ALA A 241 24.90 -2.65 -33.54
N THR A 242 24.26 -2.88 -32.41
CA THR A 242 22.80 -3.08 -32.38
C THR A 242 22.15 -1.81 -31.83
N PRO A 243 21.12 -1.26 -32.49
CA PRO A 243 20.41 -0.11 -31.94
C PRO A 243 19.66 -0.52 -30.67
N GLY A 244 19.62 0.38 -29.69
CA GLY A 244 18.73 0.21 -28.54
C GLY A 244 17.28 0.19 -29.01
N HIS A 245 16.49 -0.70 -28.42
CA HIS A 245 15.08 -0.87 -28.80
C HIS A 245 14.21 -1.03 -27.57
N TYR A 246 12.92 -0.79 -27.74
CA TYR A 246 11.93 -1.09 -26.71
C TYR A 246 11.37 -2.47 -26.95
N GLU A 247 11.36 -3.31 -25.91
CA GLU A 247 10.68 -4.61 -25.93
C GLU A 247 9.62 -4.66 -24.83
N PHE A 248 8.62 -5.52 -25.01
CA PHE A 248 7.68 -5.82 -23.94
C PHE A 248 8.35 -6.72 -22.91
N GLY A 249 8.34 -6.28 -21.66
CA GLY A 249 8.90 -7.02 -20.55
C GLY A 249 8.07 -6.88 -19.30
N THR A 250 8.30 -7.82 -18.39
CA THR A 250 7.74 -7.82 -17.04
C THR A 250 8.80 -7.25 -16.09
N GLN A 251 8.40 -6.27 -15.27
CA GLN A 251 9.24 -5.68 -14.24
C GLN A 251 8.57 -5.84 -12.88
N PRO A 252 9.21 -6.51 -11.90
CA PRO A 252 8.64 -6.60 -10.56
C PRO A 252 8.67 -5.23 -9.88
N PHE A 253 7.67 -4.98 -9.03
CA PHE A 253 7.67 -3.85 -8.11
C PHE A 253 7.40 -4.33 -6.68
N ASN A 254 7.94 -3.58 -5.73
CA ASN A 254 7.70 -3.75 -4.31
C ASN A 254 7.75 -2.37 -3.67
N GLU A 255 6.58 -1.85 -3.32
CA GLU A 255 6.43 -0.52 -2.74
C GLU A 255 6.00 -0.67 -1.28
N SER A 256 6.56 0.17 -0.41
CA SER A 256 6.21 0.20 1.01
C SER A 256 6.10 1.62 1.52
N VAL A 257 5.22 1.81 2.50
CA VAL A 257 5.00 3.09 3.18
C VAL A 257 5.04 2.89 4.69
N ASP A 258 5.59 3.88 5.39
CA ASP A 258 5.48 4.06 6.82
C ASP A 258 5.60 5.57 7.08
N HIS A 259 4.46 6.27 7.08
CA HIS A 259 4.44 7.74 7.13
C HIS A 259 3.18 8.30 7.79
N THR A 260 3.31 9.44 8.46
CA THR A 260 2.20 10.14 9.11
C THR A 260 1.87 11.44 8.40
N TYR A 261 0.60 11.59 8.03
CA TYR A 261 0.03 12.75 7.36
C TYR A 261 -0.87 13.52 8.34
N GLN A 262 -0.89 14.85 8.23
CA GLN A 262 -1.70 15.74 9.09
C GLN A 262 -2.83 16.43 8.31
N ASP A 263 -2.99 16.09 7.02
CA ASP A 263 -3.98 16.70 6.16
C ASP A 263 -5.39 16.22 6.49
N LYS A 264 -6.31 17.17 6.64
CA LYS A 264 -7.74 16.91 6.83
C LYS A 264 -8.41 16.31 5.61
N HIS A 265 -7.91 16.68 4.42
CA HIS A 265 -8.23 16.04 3.16
C HIS A 265 -7.08 15.13 2.77
N PHE A 266 -7.19 13.86 3.15
CA PHE A 266 -6.15 12.88 2.90
C PHE A 266 -6.50 12.03 1.68
N VAL A 267 -5.64 12.05 0.65
CA VAL A 267 -5.79 11.24 -0.56
C VAL A 267 -4.57 10.35 -0.70
N TYR A 268 -4.79 9.03 -0.70
CA TYR A 268 -3.72 8.06 -0.80
C TYR A 268 -3.90 7.15 -2.01
N PRO A 269 -3.01 7.24 -3.01
CA PRO A 269 -2.93 6.25 -4.07
C PRO A 269 -2.27 4.98 -3.52
N LEU A 270 -3.09 3.96 -3.22
CA LEU A 270 -2.64 2.66 -2.70
C LEU A 270 -1.94 1.83 -3.78
N LEU A 271 -2.32 2.08 -5.03
CA LEU A 271 -1.69 1.50 -6.20
C LEU A 271 -1.85 2.49 -7.36
N THR A 272 -0.72 2.78 -8.00
CA THR A 272 -0.68 3.49 -9.28
C THR A 272 0.03 2.61 -10.27
N GLY A 273 -0.60 2.31 -11.40
CA GLY A 273 0.17 1.87 -12.55
C GLY A 273 1.19 2.91 -12.96
N SER A 274 2.35 2.47 -13.42
CA SER A 274 3.27 3.38 -14.09
C SER A 274 2.64 3.84 -15.42
N GLU A 275 2.91 5.08 -15.82
CA GLU A 275 2.43 5.63 -17.11
C GLU A 275 2.89 4.80 -18.32
N SER A 276 3.96 4.01 -18.16
CA SER A 276 4.52 3.10 -19.16
C SER A 276 3.97 1.66 -19.09
N SER A 277 3.20 1.33 -18.05
CA SER A 277 2.63 -0.01 -17.86
C SER A 277 1.35 -0.19 -18.67
N VAL A 278 1.30 -1.25 -19.45
CA VAL A 278 0.11 -1.66 -20.20
C VAL A 278 -0.82 -2.48 -19.31
N ALA A 279 -0.28 -3.25 -18.36
CA ALA A 279 -1.03 -3.98 -17.35
C ALA A 279 -0.19 -4.15 -16.07
N SER A 280 -0.84 -4.34 -14.92
CA SER A 280 -0.21 -4.73 -13.65
C SER A 280 -0.82 -6.01 -13.09
N SER A 281 0.01 -6.90 -12.57
CA SER A 281 -0.38 -7.96 -11.64
C SER A 281 -0.03 -7.55 -10.22
N ILE A 282 -0.83 -7.99 -9.25
CA ILE A 282 -0.59 -7.81 -7.83
C ILE A 282 -0.49 -9.20 -7.22
N HIS A 283 0.63 -9.49 -6.58
CA HIS A 283 0.84 -10.75 -5.86
C HIS A 283 0.19 -10.71 -4.49
N GLY A 284 0.19 -9.53 -3.87
CA GLY A 284 -0.50 -9.23 -2.64
C GLY A 284 -0.08 -7.87 -2.11
N GLY A 285 -0.86 -7.34 -1.20
CA GLY A 285 -0.54 -6.08 -0.53
C GLY A 285 -1.43 -5.83 0.67
N ASP A 286 -0.91 -5.07 1.61
CA ASP A 286 -1.62 -4.73 2.83
C ASP A 286 -1.24 -3.34 3.29
N PHE A 287 -2.26 -2.50 3.46
CA PHE A 287 -2.10 -1.16 3.99
C PHE A 287 -3.00 -0.98 5.20
N VAL A 288 -2.45 -0.52 6.30
CA VAL A 288 -3.16 -0.13 7.50
C VAL A 288 -3.02 1.38 7.66
N LEU A 289 -4.16 2.07 7.69
CA LEU A 289 -4.26 3.49 7.96
C LEU A 289 -4.82 3.68 9.36
N THR A 290 -3.97 4.09 10.29
CA THR A 290 -4.36 4.38 11.68
C THR A 290 -4.66 5.86 11.80
N LEU A 291 -5.92 6.20 12.00
CA LEU A 291 -6.36 7.58 12.22
C LEU A 291 -6.23 7.91 13.71
N SER A 292 -5.70 9.09 14.05
CA SER A 292 -5.58 9.53 15.45
C SER A 292 -6.92 9.77 16.14
N ASN A 293 -7.97 10.02 15.37
CA ASN A 293 -9.34 10.08 15.84
C ASN A 293 -10.30 9.65 14.72
N ARG A 294 -11.53 9.28 15.08
CA ARG A 294 -12.54 8.76 14.15
C ARG A 294 -13.60 9.79 13.76
N ASN A 295 -13.28 11.08 13.81
CA ASN A 295 -14.15 12.17 13.35
C ASN A 295 -14.09 12.34 11.82
N ILE A 296 -14.40 11.25 11.11
CA ILE A 296 -14.47 11.21 9.65
C ILE A 296 -15.76 11.92 9.19
N THR A 297 -15.65 12.79 8.19
CA THR A 297 -16.78 13.46 7.53
C THR A 297 -17.12 12.80 6.19
N SER A 298 -16.13 12.28 5.49
CA SER A 298 -16.28 11.57 4.22
C SER A 298 -15.17 10.54 4.04
N LEU A 299 -15.53 9.39 3.46
CA LEU A 299 -14.61 8.32 3.11
C LEU A 299 -14.96 7.88 1.69
N SER A 300 -13.97 7.73 0.82
CA SER A 300 -14.19 7.28 -0.55
C SER A 300 -13.12 6.27 -0.95
N LEU A 301 -13.56 5.16 -1.54
CA LEU A 301 -12.68 4.19 -2.18
C LEU A 301 -13.02 4.19 -3.67
N LYS A 302 -12.03 4.52 -4.49
CA LYS A 302 -12.15 4.52 -5.95
C LYS A 302 -11.20 3.49 -6.54
N ILE A 303 -11.75 2.61 -7.36
CA ILE A 303 -11.00 1.60 -8.11
C ILE A 303 -11.21 1.89 -9.59
N THR A 304 -10.13 2.08 -10.33
CA THR A 304 -10.19 2.30 -11.79
C THR A 304 -9.32 1.33 -12.55
N ASN A 305 -9.79 0.92 -13.72
CA ASN A 305 -9.01 0.20 -14.72
C ASN A 305 -9.54 0.66 -16.08
N LYS A 306 -8.67 1.22 -16.92
CA LYS A 306 -8.95 1.83 -18.24
C LYS A 306 -10.40 1.74 -18.73
N GLY A 307 -11.11 2.87 -18.64
CA GLY A 307 -12.49 3.02 -19.11
C GLY A 307 -13.56 2.52 -18.14
N ALA A 308 -13.18 1.80 -17.08
CA ALA A 308 -14.06 1.38 -16.00
C ALA A 308 -13.62 1.97 -14.65
N SER A 309 -14.60 2.31 -13.83
CA SER A 309 -14.42 2.83 -12.49
C SER A 309 -15.54 2.33 -11.60
N GLU A 310 -15.21 2.02 -10.36
CA GLU A 310 -16.18 1.82 -9.30
C GLU A 310 -15.76 2.67 -8.09
N THR A 311 -16.74 3.38 -7.52
CA THR A 311 -16.48 4.33 -6.43
C THR A 311 -17.52 4.13 -5.34
N TRP A 312 -17.06 3.81 -4.13
CA TRP A 312 -17.87 3.80 -2.92
C TRP A 312 -17.61 5.07 -2.15
N VAL A 313 -18.66 5.86 -1.89
CA VAL A 313 -18.54 7.13 -1.16
C VAL A 313 -19.41 7.08 0.07
N TRP A 314 -18.82 7.14 1.24
CA TRP A 314 -19.52 7.27 2.52
C TRP A 314 -19.45 8.71 3.01
N LYS A 315 -20.60 9.32 3.30
CA LYS A 315 -20.66 10.71 3.79
C LYS A 315 -21.45 10.79 5.09
N ALA A 316 -20.96 11.61 6.01
CA ALA A 316 -21.73 11.99 7.18
C ALA A 316 -23.01 12.73 6.75
N ALA A 317 -24.12 12.47 7.44
CA ALA A 317 -25.30 13.31 7.26
C ALA A 317 -25.04 14.72 7.80
N ASN A 318 -25.68 15.71 7.18
CA ASN A 318 -25.64 17.11 7.65
C ASN A 318 -26.46 17.33 8.94
N ASP A 319 -27.18 16.31 9.43
CA ASP A 319 -28.03 16.38 10.62
C ASP A 319 -27.27 15.99 11.89
N ASP A 320 -27.42 16.81 12.93
CA ASP A 320 -26.82 16.64 14.25
C ASP A 320 -27.19 15.30 14.91
N ALA A 321 -28.38 14.76 14.62
CA ALA A 321 -28.85 13.50 15.22
C ALA A 321 -28.07 12.24 14.76
N TYR A 322 -27.33 12.33 13.63
CA TYR A 322 -26.68 11.17 13.01
C TYR A 322 -25.19 11.35 12.74
N LYS A 323 -24.52 12.29 13.45
CA LYS A 323 -23.10 12.62 13.26
C LYS A 323 -22.11 11.46 13.36
N ASN A 324 -22.51 10.33 13.92
CA ASN A 324 -21.68 9.14 14.06
C ASN A 324 -21.82 8.16 12.88
N ARG A 325 -22.73 8.41 11.93
CA ARG A 325 -22.99 7.52 10.79
C ARG A 325 -22.46 8.12 9.50
N LEU A 326 -21.80 7.29 8.70
CA LEU A 326 -21.49 7.57 7.30
C LEU A 326 -22.42 6.75 6.42
N TYR A 327 -23.20 7.46 5.60
CA TYR A 327 -24.14 6.88 4.66
C TYR A 327 -23.44 6.56 3.35
N LEU A 328 -23.63 5.34 2.89
CA LEU A 328 -23.11 4.91 1.60
C LEU A 328 -23.93 5.54 0.46
N ASN A 329 -23.23 6.21 -0.44
CA ASN A 329 -23.67 6.54 -1.77
C ASN A 329 -22.81 5.76 -2.76
N HIS A 330 -23.42 4.75 -3.39
CA HIS A 330 -22.80 3.91 -4.41
C HIS A 330 -23.61 4.05 -5.69
N GLY A 331 -22.98 4.57 -6.74
CA GLY A 331 -23.59 4.62 -8.07
C GLY A 331 -23.63 3.24 -8.71
N SER A 332 -24.61 2.98 -9.57
CA SER A 332 -24.74 1.75 -10.35
C SER A 332 -23.42 1.45 -11.10
N SER A 333 -22.87 0.25 -10.92
CA SER A 333 -21.50 -0.08 -11.32
C SER A 333 -21.35 -0.83 -12.65
N LEU A 334 -20.12 -0.78 -13.20
CA LEU A 334 -19.65 -1.49 -14.40
C LEU A 334 -19.18 -2.93 -14.11
N GLY A 335 -19.46 -3.49 -12.93
CA GLY A 335 -19.55 -4.95 -12.77
C GLY A 335 -18.52 -5.68 -11.89
N MET A 336 -17.87 -5.04 -10.90
CA MET A 336 -17.18 -5.82 -9.86
C MET A 336 -18.16 -6.77 -9.14
N LYS A 337 -17.64 -7.80 -8.47
CA LYS A 337 -18.46 -8.81 -7.76
C LYS A 337 -18.17 -8.84 -6.26
N PRO A 338 -19.14 -9.24 -5.41
CA PRO A 338 -18.86 -9.44 -3.99
C PRO A 338 -17.80 -10.53 -3.81
N LEU A 339 -16.77 -10.25 -3.02
CA LEU A 339 -15.80 -11.26 -2.59
C LEU A 339 -16.50 -12.26 -1.67
N ALA A 340 -16.33 -13.56 -1.94
CA ALA A 340 -16.85 -14.62 -1.08
C ALA A 340 -16.30 -14.49 0.34
N SER A 341 -17.14 -14.66 1.37
CA SER A 341 -16.63 -14.82 2.73
C SER A 341 -15.87 -16.14 2.87
N ASP A 342 -14.87 -16.10 3.74
CA ASP A 342 -14.05 -17.25 4.09
C ASP A 342 -13.88 -17.33 5.62
N ASN A 343 -13.03 -18.24 6.08
CA ASN A 343 -12.81 -18.49 7.50
C ASN A 343 -12.13 -17.33 8.25
N SER A 344 -11.66 -16.28 7.55
CA SER A 344 -11.16 -15.07 8.20
C SER A 344 -12.28 -14.16 8.70
N ASP A 345 -13.52 -14.32 8.19
CA ASP A 345 -14.70 -13.56 8.62
C ASP A 345 -15.44 -14.30 9.76
N PRO A 346 -15.41 -13.79 11.00
CA PRO A 346 -16.06 -14.44 12.14
C PRO A 346 -17.58 -14.57 11.97
N TYR A 347 -18.24 -13.66 11.25
CA TYR A 347 -19.69 -13.73 11.03
C TYR A 347 -20.04 -14.86 10.06
N PHE A 348 -19.17 -15.13 9.09
CA PHE A 348 -19.33 -16.27 8.19
C PHE A 348 -19.17 -17.58 8.94
N VAL A 349 -18.12 -17.71 9.76
CA VAL A 349 -17.88 -18.92 10.59
C VAL A 349 -19.06 -19.24 11.50
N ASN A 350 -19.76 -18.22 12.01
CA ASN A 350 -20.94 -18.38 12.86
C ASN A 350 -22.27 -18.44 12.08
N ASN A 351 -22.25 -18.51 10.75
CA ASN A 351 -23.43 -18.57 9.89
C ASN A 351 -24.42 -17.40 10.10
N PHE A 352 -23.90 -16.19 10.32
CA PHE A 352 -24.73 -15.01 10.56
C PHE A 352 -25.31 -14.41 9.28
N TYR A 353 -24.70 -14.64 8.11
CA TYR A 353 -25.20 -14.08 6.85
C TYR A 353 -26.24 -14.98 6.19
N LYS A 354 -27.26 -14.37 5.58
CA LYS A 354 -28.21 -15.07 4.70
C LYS A 354 -27.64 -15.36 3.32
N GLU A 355 -26.74 -14.50 2.84
CA GLU A 355 -26.19 -14.54 1.49
C GLU A 355 -24.83 -13.82 1.43
N ASN A 356 -24.07 -14.05 0.36
CA ASN A 356 -22.78 -13.39 0.15
C ASN A 356 -22.95 -11.97 -0.41
N ARG A 357 -22.36 -10.97 0.24
CA ARG A 357 -22.52 -9.54 -0.08
C ARG A 357 -21.19 -8.79 0.00
N TYR A 358 -21.17 -7.56 -0.53
CA TYR A 358 -20.01 -6.67 -0.43
C TYR A 358 -19.72 -6.29 1.03
N PHE A 359 -20.77 -5.96 1.78
CA PHE A 359 -20.66 -5.42 3.12
C PHE A 359 -20.86 -6.52 4.17
N LYS A 360 -19.96 -6.55 5.14
CA LYS A 360 -19.78 -7.65 6.10
C LYS A 360 -19.56 -7.09 7.51
N GLY A 361 -19.77 -7.91 8.52
CA GLY A 361 -19.61 -7.56 9.93
C GLY A 361 -20.61 -6.48 10.37
N SER A 362 -20.12 -5.42 11.01
CA SER A 362 -20.93 -4.26 11.42
C SER A 362 -21.49 -3.43 10.27
N LEU A 363 -21.15 -3.75 9.01
CA LEU A 363 -21.68 -3.07 7.82
C LEU A 363 -22.86 -3.83 7.18
N ALA A 364 -23.13 -5.06 7.60
CA ALA A 364 -24.24 -5.86 7.07
C ALA A 364 -25.56 -5.44 7.73
N ALA A 365 -26.53 -5.00 6.93
CA ALA A 365 -27.83 -4.59 7.47
C ALA A 365 -28.55 -5.76 8.16
N GLY A 366 -29.35 -5.46 9.18
CA GLY A 366 -30.04 -6.49 9.97
C GLY A 366 -30.95 -7.41 9.15
N THR A 367 -31.48 -6.93 8.01
CA THR A 367 -32.28 -7.73 7.07
C THR A 367 -31.49 -8.87 6.42
N PHE A 368 -30.15 -8.77 6.34
CA PHE A 368 -29.27 -9.78 5.76
C PHE A 368 -28.66 -10.73 6.81
N LEU A 369 -29.00 -10.54 8.09
CA LEU A 369 -28.54 -11.38 9.19
C LEU A 369 -29.57 -12.47 9.54
N THR A 370 -29.09 -13.67 9.84
CA THR A 370 -29.90 -14.83 10.22
C THR A 370 -30.36 -14.75 11.68
N LYS A 371 -31.26 -15.64 12.09
CA LYS A 371 -31.64 -15.78 13.50
C LYS A 371 -30.44 -16.16 14.40
N ALA A 372 -29.46 -16.88 13.86
CA ALA A 372 -28.26 -17.26 14.60
C ALA A 372 -27.50 -16.03 15.14
N TYR A 373 -27.52 -14.91 14.41
CA TYR A 373 -26.97 -13.64 14.91
C TYR A 373 -27.71 -13.16 16.16
N THR A 374 -29.05 -13.08 16.08
CA THR A 374 -29.89 -12.63 17.20
C THR A 374 -29.78 -13.55 18.41
N ASP A 375 -29.71 -14.86 18.18
CA ASP A 375 -29.54 -15.85 19.24
C ASP A 375 -28.14 -15.71 19.88
N TYR A 376 -27.10 -15.46 19.09
CA TYR A 376 -25.74 -15.24 19.59
C TYR A 376 -25.63 -13.99 20.46
N ILE A 377 -26.17 -12.84 20.01
CA ILE A 377 -26.08 -11.60 20.79
C ILE A 377 -26.87 -11.64 22.10
N ASN A 378 -27.92 -12.46 22.16
CA ASN A 378 -28.76 -12.59 23.35
C ASN A 378 -28.20 -13.59 24.37
N ASN A 379 -27.48 -14.63 23.90
CA ASN A 379 -27.07 -15.74 24.76
C ASN A 379 -25.55 -15.87 24.97
N ILE A 380 -24.72 -15.29 24.09
CA ILE A 380 -23.26 -15.47 24.12
C ILE A 380 -22.56 -14.16 24.46
N ILE A 381 -22.55 -13.20 23.53
CA ILE A 381 -21.93 -11.88 23.74
C ILE A 381 -22.63 -10.83 22.89
N PRO A 382 -23.10 -9.72 23.48
CA PRO A 382 -23.67 -8.63 22.71
C PRO A 382 -22.62 -8.01 21.79
N LEU A 383 -23.01 -7.83 20.53
CA LEU A 383 -22.23 -7.15 19.49
C LEU A 383 -22.88 -5.83 19.12
N THR A 384 -22.13 -4.97 18.41
CA THR A 384 -22.63 -3.77 17.72
C THR A 384 -23.99 -4.00 17.05
N LEU A 385 -24.91 -3.05 17.17
CA LEU A 385 -26.19 -3.12 16.48
C LEU A 385 -25.97 -3.01 14.96
N PRO A 386 -26.65 -3.86 14.17
CA PRO A 386 -26.53 -3.79 12.73
C PRO A 386 -27.09 -2.46 12.20
N PRO A 387 -26.54 -1.94 11.10
CA PRO A 387 -27.02 -0.73 10.47
C PRO A 387 -28.41 -0.92 9.86
N THR A 388 -29.05 0.22 9.57
CA THR A 388 -30.34 0.27 8.89
C THR A 388 -30.23 -0.13 7.43
N SER A 389 -29.18 0.35 6.75
CA SER A 389 -28.92 0.04 5.34
C SER A 389 -27.55 -0.63 5.18
N ASP A 390 -27.43 -1.43 4.11
CA ASP A 390 -26.22 -2.18 3.83
C ASP A 390 -25.06 -1.23 3.51
N GLY A 391 -23.89 -1.47 4.11
CA GLY A 391 -22.70 -0.65 3.90
C GLY A 391 -22.66 0.67 4.67
N GLU A 392 -23.67 1.02 5.49
CA GLU A 392 -23.57 2.17 6.39
C GLU A 392 -22.52 1.92 7.48
N ILE A 393 -21.69 2.92 7.76
CA ILE A 393 -20.64 2.82 8.78
C ILE A 393 -21.08 3.61 10.00
N ASN A 394 -21.18 2.96 11.15
CA ASN A 394 -21.27 3.66 12.43
C ASN A 394 -19.88 3.82 13.02
N LEU A 395 -19.35 5.04 12.98
CA LEU A 395 -18.00 5.39 13.42
C LEU A 395 -17.77 5.03 14.88
N VAL A 396 -18.74 5.19 15.79
CA VAL A 396 -18.52 4.90 17.23
C VAL A 396 -18.78 3.44 17.59
N ASN A 397 -19.25 2.63 16.64
CA ASN A 397 -19.61 1.23 16.90
C ASN A 397 -18.92 0.23 15.95
N THR A 398 -18.07 0.72 15.05
CA THR A 398 -17.22 -0.09 14.18
C THR A 398 -15.79 0.10 14.66
N ASP A 399 -15.20 -0.94 15.24
CA ASP A 399 -13.87 -0.91 15.85
C ASP A 399 -12.80 -0.53 14.81
N GLY A 400 -12.85 -1.19 13.66
CA GLY A 400 -12.01 -0.94 12.49
C GLY A 400 -12.68 -1.37 11.20
N LEU A 401 -12.12 -0.95 10.07
CA LEU A 401 -12.60 -1.25 8.72
C LEU A 401 -11.55 -2.05 7.96
N THR A 402 -11.99 -3.01 7.15
CA THR A 402 -11.11 -3.71 6.21
C THR A 402 -11.77 -3.78 4.85
N PHE A 403 -11.15 -3.14 3.86
CA PHE A 403 -11.49 -3.24 2.46
C PHE A 403 -10.60 -4.31 1.82
N THR A 404 -11.21 -5.26 1.11
CA THR A 404 -10.47 -6.31 0.43
C THR A 404 -10.77 -6.26 -1.05
N ILE A 405 -9.71 -6.15 -1.85
CA ILE A 405 -9.77 -6.08 -3.31
C ILE A 405 -9.05 -7.32 -3.83
N GLY A 406 -9.65 -8.00 -4.80
CA GLY A 406 -9.09 -9.21 -5.37
C GLY A 406 -9.62 -9.48 -6.76
N GLN A 407 -9.40 -10.70 -7.23
CA GLN A 407 -9.91 -11.17 -8.50
C GLN A 407 -10.41 -12.61 -8.36
N LYS A 408 -11.52 -12.92 -9.04
CA LYS A 408 -11.96 -14.30 -9.16
C LYS A 408 -10.95 -15.11 -9.99
N SER A 409 -10.50 -16.23 -9.43
CA SER A 409 -9.52 -17.10 -10.08
C SER A 409 -9.98 -17.55 -11.48
N GLY A 410 -9.05 -17.56 -12.44
CA GLY A 410 -9.30 -17.99 -13.82
C GLY A 410 -10.16 -17.02 -14.65
N THR A 411 -10.37 -15.79 -14.20
CA THR A 411 -11.13 -14.77 -14.94
C THR A 411 -10.31 -13.49 -15.12
N GLN A 412 -10.63 -12.71 -16.15
CA GLN A 412 -9.92 -11.48 -16.50
C GLN A 412 -10.89 -10.31 -16.73
N GLY A 413 -10.36 -9.08 -16.74
CA GLY A 413 -11.10 -7.84 -16.96
C GLY A 413 -11.67 -7.22 -15.69
N PHE A 414 -12.14 -5.97 -15.76
CA PHE A 414 -12.65 -5.24 -14.59
C PHE A 414 -13.80 -5.98 -13.87
N GLY A 415 -14.69 -6.62 -14.62
CA GLY A 415 -15.81 -7.40 -14.05
C GLY A 415 -15.41 -8.70 -13.34
N SER A 416 -14.13 -9.10 -13.44
CA SER A 416 -13.57 -10.21 -12.65
C SER A 416 -13.08 -9.80 -11.28
N LEU A 417 -12.92 -8.49 -11.04
CA LEU A 417 -12.47 -7.99 -9.76
C LEU A 417 -13.54 -8.19 -8.70
N THR A 418 -13.08 -8.52 -7.50
CA THR A 418 -13.92 -8.78 -6.35
C THR A 418 -13.65 -7.75 -5.27
N PHE A 419 -14.70 -7.35 -4.55
CA PHE A 419 -14.63 -6.41 -3.45
C PHE A 419 -15.38 -6.93 -2.23
N SER A 420 -14.85 -6.66 -1.04
CA SER A 420 -15.64 -6.65 0.19
C SER A 420 -15.19 -5.56 1.14
N ALA A 421 -16.11 -5.05 1.94
CA ALA A 421 -15.86 -4.18 3.07
C ALA A 421 -16.36 -4.88 4.34
N TYR A 422 -15.46 -5.13 5.28
CA TYR A 422 -15.76 -5.69 6.58
C TYR A 422 -15.62 -4.62 7.66
N GLY A 423 -16.66 -4.46 8.48
CA GLY A 423 -16.60 -3.66 9.70
C GLY A 423 -16.44 -4.55 10.91
N GLN A 424 -15.39 -4.36 11.68
CA GLN A 424 -15.19 -5.09 12.93
C GLN A 424 -16.20 -4.61 13.98
N PRO A 425 -17.07 -5.48 14.50
CA PRO A 425 -18.05 -5.08 15.51
C PRO A 425 -17.37 -4.94 16.88
N LEU A 426 -17.89 -4.02 17.70
CA LEU A 426 -17.56 -4.00 19.12
C LEU A 426 -18.19 -5.20 19.82
N LYS A 427 -17.44 -5.73 20.78
CA LYS A 427 -17.86 -6.78 21.70
C LYS A 427 -18.06 -6.18 23.07
N PHE A 428 -19.21 -6.40 23.66
CA PHE A 428 -19.53 -5.84 24.97
C PHE A 428 -19.38 -6.91 26.05
N ALA A 429 -18.75 -6.56 27.15
CA ALA A 429 -18.58 -7.40 28.33
C ALA A 429 -19.25 -6.75 29.55
N PRO A 430 -19.72 -7.54 30.54
CA PRO A 430 -20.28 -6.98 31.77
C PRO A 430 -19.20 -6.24 32.59
N ILE A 431 -19.64 -5.24 33.35
CA ILE A 431 -18.77 -4.53 34.30
C ILE A 431 -19.02 -5.07 35.70
N TYR A 432 -17.94 -5.47 36.37
CA TYR A 432 -17.97 -5.92 37.76
C TYR A 432 -17.39 -4.84 38.69
N ILE A 433 -18.05 -4.62 39.82
CA ILE A 433 -17.55 -3.78 40.92
C ILE A 433 -17.56 -4.64 42.19
N ASN A 434 -16.40 -4.79 42.82
CA ASN A 434 -16.24 -5.63 44.02
C ASN A 434 -16.78 -7.06 43.83
N GLY A 435 -16.53 -7.66 42.66
CA GLY A 435 -16.97 -9.02 42.33
C GLY A 435 -18.47 -9.18 42.05
N LYS A 436 -19.26 -8.09 42.07
CA LYS A 436 -20.68 -8.11 41.70
C LYS A 436 -20.88 -7.41 40.36
N GLU A 437 -21.74 -7.97 39.51
CA GLU A 437 -22.10 -7.33 38.25
C GLU A 437 -22.81 -6.01 38.54
N ALA A 438 -22.21 -4.91 38.07
CA ALA A 438 -22.75 -3.57 38.18
C ALA A 438 -23.55 -3.17 36.94
N ALA A 439 -23.18 -3.70 35.78
CA ALA A 439 -23.92 -3.56 34.52
C ALA A 439 -23.67 -4.76 33.62
N SER A 440 -24.72 -5.29 33.00
CA SER A 440 -24.59 -6.37 32.03
C SER A 440 -24.01 -5.88 30.71
N ALA A 441 -23.41 -6.78 29.93
CA ALA A 441 -22.93 -6.46 28.58
C ALA A 441 -24.03 -5.85 27.69
N MET A 442 -25.27 -6.32 27.85
CA MET A 442 -26.41 -5.82 27.08
C MET A 442 -26.80 -4.40 27.49
N GLN A 443 -26.77 -4.10 28.79
CA GLN A 443 -26.99 -2.75 29.31
C GLN A 443 -25.90 -1.79 28.84
N LEU A 444 -24.64 -2.24 28.79
CA LEU A 444 -23.53 -1.46 28.27
C LEU A 444 -23.67 -1.16 26.78
N ARG A 445 -23.95 -2.19 25.97
CA ARG A 445 -24.22 -2.00 24.55
C ARG A 445 -25.31 -0.97 24.35
N ASN A 446 -26.47 -1.17 24.99
CA ASN A 446 -27.62 -0.29 24.80
C ASN A 446 -27.36 1.14 25.32
N ALA A 447 -26.41 1.34 26.24
CA ALA A 447 -26.01 2.68 26.67
C ALA A 447 -25.12 3.40 25.64
N CYS A 448 -24.50 2.68 24.69
CA CYS A 448 -23.69 3.27 23.61
C CYS A 448 -24.51 3.78 22.42
N TYR A 449 -25.80 3.48 22.35
CA TYR A 449 -26.74 3.94 21.33
C TYR A 449 -27.78 4.85 21.95
#